data_AF-A0A923G9R0-F1
#
_entry.id   AF-A0A923G9R0-F1
#
_cell.length_a   1.000
_cell.length_b   1.000
_cell.length_c   1.000
_cell.angle_alpha   90.00
_cell.angle_beta   90.00
_cell.angle_gamma   90.00
#
_symmetry.space_group_name_H-M   'P 1'
#
loop_
_entity.id
_entity.type
_entity.pdbx_description
1 polymer ?
#
loop_
_entity_poly.entity_id
_entity_poly.type
_entity_poly.pdbx_seq_one_letter_code
_entity_poly.pdbx_strand_id
1 'polypeptide(L)'
;MGALRAAQFEYDNRMPPAVSDDDADQVEWIEKHAAQLVLGYRVSWGYRGERGEITQADFARAVQDHLNNRQIDGLDQQDAFGKLVMAGMGTGSAGFIMELCTYLLGGPRALKEIAADLLRPVAAKAVAAERDKERDIQECGF
;
A
#
# COMPACT_ATOMS: atom_id res chain seq x y z
N MET A 1 0.45 -37.34 32.81
CA MET A 1 -0.15 -36.07 32.34
C MET A 1 -1.29 -36.42 31.41
N GLY A 2 -2.51 -35.94 31.70
CA GLY A 2 -3.68 -36.24 30.84
C GLY A 2 -3.64 -35.48 29.53
N ALA A 3 -4.20 -36.05 28.45
CA ALA A 3 -4.17 -35.50 27.10
C ALA A 3 -4.65 -34.03 27.03
N LEU A 4 -5.63 -33.67 27.85
CA LEU A 4 -6.15 -32.31 27.97
C LEU A 4 -5.11 -31.30 28.50
N ARG A 5 -4.32 -31.68 29.52
CA ARG A 5 -3.23 -30.83 30.04
C ARG A 5 -2.07 -30.71 29.06
N ALA A 6 -1.80 -31.74 28.25
CA ALA A 6 -0.78 -31.70 27.22
C ALA A 6 -1.18 -30.76 26.07
N ALA A 7 -2.42 -30.86 25.57
CA ALA A 7 -2.94 -29.98 24.54
C ALA A 7 -3.00 -28.51 25.00
N GLN A 8 -3.39 -28.27 26.26
CA GLN A 8 -3.38 -26.93 26.84
C GLN A 8 -1.96 -26.35 26.90
N PHE A 9 -1.00 -27.15 27.38
CA PHE A 9 0.40 -26.74 27.44
C PHE A 9 0.99 -26.46 26.04
N GLU A 10 0.65 -27.25 25.04
CA GLU A 10 1.09 -27.00 23.65
C GLU A 10 0.47 -25.74 23.06
N TYR A 11 -0.80 -25.45 23.34
CA TYR A 11 -1.46 -24.25 22.86
C TYR A 11 -0.91 -22.99 23.54
N ASP A 12 -0.74 -23.03 24.86
CA ASP A 12 -0.23 -21.90 25.66
C ASP A 12 1.23 -21.57 25.33
N ASN A 13 2.03 -22.54 24.90
CA ASN A 13 3.43 -22.36 24.50
C ASN A 13 3.64 -22.27 22.99
N ARG A 14 2.57 -22.24 22.19
CA ARG A 14 2.68 -22.09 20.74
C ARG A 14 3.14 -20.67 20.43
N MET A 15 4.43 -20.52 20.12
CA MET A 15 4.94 -19.26 19.59
C MET A 15 4.23 -18.93 18.28
N PRO A 16 3.94 -17.63 18.01
CA PRO A 16 3.52 -17.21 16.69
C PRO A 16 4.49 -17.77 15.64
N PRO A 17 4.00 -18.18 14.46
CA PRO A 17 4.90 -18.58 13.39
C PRO A 17 5.91 -17.45 13.18
N ALA A 18 7.19 -17.80 13.04
CA ALA A 18 8.23 -16.82 12.75
C ALA A 18 7.84 -16.09 11.47
N VAL A 19 7.61 -14.78 11.56
CA VAL A 19 7.55 -13.92 10.37
C VAL A 19 8.97 -13.96 9.81
N SER A 20 9.14 -14.38 8.55
CA SER A 20 10.46 -14.34 7.91
C SER A 20 10.97 -12.90 7.93
N ASP A 21 12.25 -12.68 8.22
CA ASP A 21 12.85 -11.34 8.16
C ASP A 21 12.61 -10.70 6.77
N ASP A 22 12.53 -11.51 5.72
CA ASP A 22 12.19 -11.09 4.35
C ASP A 22 10.77 -10.53 4.21
N ASP A 23 9.81 -11.03 4.98
CA ASP A 23 8.42 -10.54 4.94
C ASP A 23 8.30 -9.22 5.72
N ALA A 24 9.05 -9.08 6.82
CA ALA A 24 9.10 -7.85 7.60
C ALA A 24 9.71 -6.69 6.79
N ASP A 25 10.83 -6.93 6.11
CA ASP A 25 11.49 -5.91 5.27
C ASP A 25 10.61 -5.49 4.09
N GLN A 26 9.87 -6.42 3.49
CA GLN A 26 8.91 -6.10 2.43
C GLN A 26 7.77 -5.23 2.93
N VAL A 27 7.21 -5.52 4.11
CA VAL A 27 6.15 -4.70 4.70
C VAL A 27 6.66 -3.30 4.99
N GLU A 28 7.84 -3.15 5.61
CA GLU A 28 8.44 -1.84 5.89
C GLU A 28 8.69 -1.05 4.60
N TRP A 29 9.24 -1.71 3.57
CA TRP A 29 9.47 -1.11 2.27
C TRP A 29 8.16 -0.60 1.65
N ILE A 30 7.10 -1.41 1.64
CA ILE A 30 5.78 -1.03 1.14
C ILE A 30 5.23 0.16 1.93
N GLU A 31 5.27 0.14 3.27
CA GLU A 31 4.71 1.20 4.10
C GLU A 31 5.39 2.54 3.86
N LYS A 32 6.72 2.55 3.79
CA LYS A 32 7.55 3.73 3.50
C LYS A 32 7.24 4.29 2.13
N HIS A 33 7.23 3.45 1.10
CA HIS A 33 7.07 3.89 -0.28
C HIS A 33 5.61 4.22 -0.63
N ALA A 34 4.63 3.59 0.01
CA ALA A 34 3.22 3.96 -0.11
C ALA A 34 2.99 5.39 0.42
N ALA A 35 3.60 5.75 1.56
CA ALA A 35 3.54 7.11 2.08
C ALA A 35 4.17 8.13 1.11
N GLN A 36 5.27 7.77 0.45
CA GLN A 36 5.89 8.63 -0.58
C GLN A 36 4.97 8.83 -1.80
N LEU A 37 4.31 7.79 -2.29
CA LEU A 37 3.35 7.91 -3.39
C LEU A 37 2.19 8.84 -3.04
N VAL A 38 1.63 8.71 -1.83
CA VAL A 38 0.53 9.58 -1.36
C VAL A 38 0.97 11.05 -1.26
N LEU A 39 2.24 11.32 -0.96
CA LEU A 39 2.81 12.67 -0.93
C LEU A 39 3.17 13.22 -2.33
N GLY A 40 2.91 12.46 -3.40
CA GLY A 40 3.15 12.90 -4.78
C GLY A 40 4.52 12.55 -5.34
N TYR A 41 5.34 11.76 -4.62
CA TYR A 41 6.64 11.31 -5.13
C TYR A 41 6.50 10.08 -6.03
N ARG A 42 7.52 9.82 -6.84
CA ARG A 42 7.68 8.56 -7.58
C ARG A 42 8.54 7.59 -6.78
N VAL A 43 8.36 6.29 -7.00
CA VAL A 43 9.13 5.24 -6.33
C VAL A 43 9.93 4.48 -7.38
N SER A 44 11.25 4.67 -7.37
CA SER A 44 12.17 3.90 -8.22
C SER A 44 12.83 2.80 -7.39
N TRP A 45 13.00 1.61 -7.96
CA TRP A 45 13.62 0.47 -7.29
C TRP A 45 14.56 -0.29 -8.22
N GLY A 46 15.45 -1.10 -7.63
CA GLY A 46 16.36 -1.98 -8.33
C GLY A 46 17.83 -1.56 -8.23
N TYR A 47 18.72 -2.53 -8.45
CA TYR A 47 20.17 -2.40 -8.35
C TYR A 47 20.82 -3.42 -9.29
N ARG A 48 21.91 -3.02 -9.97
CA ARG A 48 22.68 -3.82 -10.98
C ARG A 48 21.91 -5.00 -11.61
N GLY A 49 20.80 -4.72 -12.32
CA GLY A 49 19.89 -5.76 -12.81
C GLY A 49 18.50 -5.21 -13.14
N GLU A 50 17.46 -5.94 -12.75
CA GLU A 50 16.05 -5.52 -12.90
C GLU A 50 15.80 -4.22 -12.12
N ARG A 51 15.10 -3.29 -12.77
CA ARG A 51 14.74 -1.98 -12.22
C ARG A 51 13.33 -1.63 -12.64
N GLY A 52 12.66 -0.86 -11.80
CA GLY A 52 11.33 -0.36 -12.08
C GLY A 52 11.11 1.02 -11.47
N GLU A 53 10.06 1.68 -11.95
CA GLU A 53 9.57 2.91 -11.39
C GLU A 53 8.04 2.85 -11.34
N ILE A 54 7.47 3.27 -10.21
CA ILE A 54 6.04 3.51 -10.06
C ILE A 54 5.84 5.01 -10.05
N THR A 55 5.10 5.49 -11.05
CA THR A 55 4.87 6.92 -11.27
C THR A 55 3.57 7.38 -10.63
N GLN A 56 3.38 8.70 -10.56
CA GLN A 56 2.09 9.28 -10.16
C GLN A 56 0.96 8.97 -11.16
N ALA A 57 1.29 8.71 -12.43
CA ALA A 57 0.29 8.28 -13.42
C ALA A 57 -0.20 6.86 -13.13
N ASP A 58 0.70 5.95 -12.73
CA ASP A 58 0.32 4.60 -12.30
C ASP A 58 -0.54 4.64 -11.05
N PHE A 59 -0.19 5.48 -10.09
CA PHE A 59 -0.97 5.66 -8.88
C PHE A 59 -2.35 6.27 -9.16
N ALA A 60 -2.44 7.31 -9.99
CA ALA A 60 -3.71 7.89 -10.40
C ALA A 60 -4.60 6.87 -11.11
N ARG A 61 -4.03 5.99 -11.95
CA ARG A 61 -4.75 4.89 -12.58
C ARG A 61 -5.27 3.88 -11.55
N ALA A 62 -4.44 3.49 -10.59
CA ALA A 62 -4.87 2.58 -9.52
C ALA A 62 -6.03 3.17 -8.68
N VAL A 63 -5.97 4.48 -8.39
CA VAL A 63 -7.08 5.19 -7.74
C VAL A 63 -8.33 5.21 -8.63
N GLN A 64 -8.19 5.52 -9.92
CA GLN A 64 -9.31 5.50 -10.87
C GLN A 64 -9.98 4.11 -10.90
N ASP A 65 -9.21 3.04 -11.01
CA ASP A 65 -9.71 1.67 -11.07
C ASP A 65 -10.45 1.30 -9.77
N HIS A 66 -9.91 1.67 -8.61
CA HIS A 66 -10.58 1.49 -7.32
C HIS A 66 -11.95 2.18 -7.27
N LEU A 67 -12.01 3.44 -7.70
CA LEU A 67 -13.26 4.19 -7.71
C LEU A 67 -14.28 3.60 -8.70
N ASN A 68 -13.84 3.22 -9.90
CA ASN A 68 -14.69 2.57 -10.91
C ASN A 68 -15.27 1.26 -10.37
N ASN A 69 -14.43 0.42 -9.75
CA ASN A 69 -14.86 -0.87 -9.18
C ASN A 69 -15.92 -0.66 -8.10
N ARG A 70 -15.76 0.32 -7.21
CA ARG A 70 -16.78 0.65 -6.20
C ARG A 70 -18.13 1.01 -6.80
N GLN A 71 -18.14 1.74 -7.92
CA GLN A 71 -19.37 2.06 -8.64
C GLN A 71 -20.00 0.82 -9.27
N ILE A 72 -19.18 -0.03 -9.91
CA ILE A 72 -19.62 -1.30 -10.53
C ILE A 72 -20.24 -2.22 -9.46
N ASP A 73 -19.63 -2.28 -8.28
CA ASP A 73 -20.06 -3.09 -7.15
C ASP A 73 -21.27 -2.49 -6.41
N GLY A 74 -21.76 -1.31 -6.82
CA GLY A 74 -22.91 -0.65 -6.20
C GLY A 74 -22.65 -0.18 -4.76
N LEU A 75 -21.37 0.01 -4.38
CA LEU A 75 -20.99 0.46 -3.04
C LEU A 75 -21.28 1.94 -2.81
N ASP A 76 -21.46 2.71 -3.87
CA ASP A 76 -21.80 4.12 -3.82
C ASP A 76 -23.32 4.32 -3.88
N GLN A 77 -23.88 4.79 -2.77
CA GLN A 77 -25.33 4.95 -2.53
C GLN A 77 -25.84 6.36 -2.89
N GLN A 78 -24.98 7.22 -3.43
CA GLN A 78 -25.31 8.58 -3.84
C GLN A 78 -24.49 8.97 -5.06
N ASP A 79 -24.93 10.02 -5.76
CA ASP A 79 -24.25 10.59 -6.92
C ASP A 79 -22.97 11.38 -6.54
N ALA A 80 -22.11 10.80 -5.70
CA ALA A 80 -20.93 11.47 -5.13
C ALA A 80 -19.95 11.94 -6.21
N PHE A 81 -19.78 11.18 -7.29
CA PHE A 81 -18.96 11.60 -8.44
C PHE A 81 -19.52 12.86 -9.12
N GLY A 82 -20.83 12.89 -9.40
CA GLY A 82 -21.48 14.06 -9.98
C GLY A 82 -21.40 15.28 -9.04
N LYS A 83 -21.66 15.07 -7.75
CA LYS A 83 -21.51 16.09 -6.71
C LYS A 83 -20.07 16.62 -6.63
N LEU A 84 -19.07 15.76 -6.77
CA LEU A 84 -17.65 16.14 -6.71
C LEU A 84 -17.28 17.03 -7.90
N VAL A 85 -17.73 16.67 -9.10
CA VAL A 85 -17.50 17.49 -10.31
C VAL A 85 -18.16 18.87 -10.15
N MET A 86 -19.42 18.92 -9.74
CA MET A 86 -20.11 20.20 -9.48
C MET A 86 -19.39 21.04 -8.42
N ALA A 87 -19.00 20.41 -7.31
CA ALA A 87 -18.29 21.08 -6.22
C ALA A 87 -16.94 21.65 -6.68
N GLY A 88 -16.17 20.88 -7.46
CA GLY A 88 -14.90 21.32 -8.06
C GLY A 88 -15.05 22.46 -9.07
N MET A 89 -16.21 22.58 -9.71
CA MET A 89 -16.56 23.71 -10.60
C MET A 89 -17.02 24.97 -9.84
N GLY A 90 -16.97 24.97 -8.51
CA GLY A 90 -17.17 26.16 -7.68
C GLY A 90 -18.51 26.22 -6.94
N THR A 91 -19.33 25.17 -7.00
CA THR A 91 -20.59 25.12 -6.21
C THR A 91 -20.40 24.59 -4.79
N GLY A 92 -19.20 24.10 -4.45
CA GLY A 92 -18.91 23.44 -3.18
C GLY A 92 -17.84 24.16 -2.36
N SER A 93 -17.81 23.86 -1.06
CA SER A 93 -16.70 24.25 -0.18
C SER A 93 -15.57 23.23 -0.25
N ALA A 94 -14.35 23.63 0.14
CA ALA A 94 -13.22 22.70 0.24
C ALA A 94 -13.52 21.52 1.19
N GLY A 95 -14.24 21.76 2.29
CA GLY A 95 -14.66 20.70 3.22
C GLY A 95 -15.60 19.69 2.57
N PHE A 96 -16.56 20.16 1.77
CA PHE A 96 -17.49 19.28 1.06
C PHE A 96 -16.80 18.45 -0.04
N ILE A 97 -15.84 19.04 -0.75
CA ILE A 97 -14.99 18.31 -1.70
C ILE A 97 -14.23 17.20 -0.98
N MET A 98 -13.62 17.49 0.17
CA MET A 98 -12.88 16.48 0.95
C MET A 98 -13.78 15.37 1.48
N GLU A 99 -15.01 15.68 1.90
CA GLU A 99 -16.00 14.68 2.31
C GLU A 99 -16.34 13.74 1.16
N LEU A 100 -16.61 14.28 -0.03
CA LEU A 100 -16.91 13.49 -1.24
C LEU A 100 -15.72 12.63 -1.67
N CYS A 101 -14.50 13.16 -1.66
CA CYS A 101 -13.29 12.38 -1.93
C CYS A 101 -13.13 11.22 -0.94
N THR A 102 -13.33 11.48 0.36
CA THR A 102 -13.23 10.45 1.41
C THR A 102 -14.29 9.37 1.24
N TYR A 103 -15.52 9.77 0.90
CA TYR A 103 -16.62 8.85 0.61
C TYR A 103 -16.30 7.96 -0.60
N LEU A 104 -15.91 8.56 -1.72
CA LEU A 104 -15.59 7.86 -2.97
C LEU A 104 -14.43 6.89 -2.80
N LEU A 105 -13.41 7.26 -2.02
CA LEU A 105 -12.30 6.37 -1.68
C LEU A 105 -12.74 5.19 -0.80
N GLY A 106 -13.87 5.28 -0.10
CA GLY A 106 -14.32 4.28 0.87
C GLY A 106 -13.67 4.40 2.25
N GLY A 107 -13.03 5.55 2.54
CA GLY A 107 -12.45 5.85 3.84
C GLY A 107 -11.09 6.54 3.79
N PRO A 108 -10.60 7.08 4.92
CA PRO A 108 -9.38 7.90 4.97
C PRO A 108 -8.08 7.11 4.76
N ARG A 109 -8.10 5.78 4.90
CA ARG A 109 -6.91 4.92 4.72
C ARG A 109 -6.79 4.31 3.33
N ALA A 110 -7.88 4.31 2.55
CA ALA A 110 -7.95 3.64 1.26
C ALA A 110 -6.86 4.12 0.29
N LEU A 111 -6.53 5.42 0.31
CA LEU A 111 -5.49 5.95 -0.57
C LEU A 111 -4.10 5.35 -0.30
N LYS A 112 -3.76 5.09 0.99
CA LYS A 112 -2.51 4.42 1.36
C LYS A 112 -2.56 2.93 1.03
N GLU A 113 -3.72 2.29 1.20
CA GLU A 113 -3.93 0.87 0.87
C GLU A 113 -3.78 0.62 -0.64
N ILE A 114 -4.39 1.47 -1.48
CA ILE A 114 -4.23 1.42 -2.95
C ILE A 114 -2.75 1.58 -3.34
N ALA A 115 -2.03 2.52 -2.71
CA ALA A 115 -0.60 2.69 -2.94
C ALA A 115 0.21 1.45 -2.51
N ALA A 116 -0.14 0.84 -1.38
CA ALA A 116 0.50 -0.38 -0.89
C ALA A 116 0.27 -1.56 -1.83
N ASP A 117 -0.95 -1.73 -2.34
CA ASP A 117 -1.29 -2.81 -3.27
C ASP A 117 -0.62 -2.62 -4.63
N LEU A 118 -0.44 -1.37 -5.09
CA LEU A 118 0.34 -1.07 -6.29
C LEU A 118 1.83 -1.44 -6.13
N LEU A 119 2.37 -1.32 -4.92
CA LEU A 119 3.77 -1.60 -4.59
C LEU A 119 4.04 -3.09 -4.31
N ARG A 120 3.04 -3.81 -3.80
CA ARG A 120 3.17 -5.20 -3.35
C ARG A 120 3.83 -6.16 -4.37
N PRO A 121 3.52 -6.11 -5.68
CA PRO A 121 4.12 -7.02 -6.66
C PRO A 121 5.63 -6.85 -6.85
N VAL A 122 6.18 -5.67 -6.52
CA VAL A 122 7.60 -5.35 -6.73
C VAL A 122 8.42 -5.36 -5.43
N ALA A 123 7.78 -5.38 -4.26
CA ALA A 123 8.43 -5.24 -2.96
C ALA A 123 9.56 -6.25 -2.74
N ALA A 124 9.31 -7.54 -2.99
CA ALA A 124 10.34 -8.59 -2.82
C ALA A 124 11.61 -8.31 -3.65
N LYS A 125 11.44 -7.89 -4.90
CA LYS A 125 12.56 -7.58 -5.80
C LYS A 125 13.27 -6.28 -5.39
N ALA A 126 12.51 -5.29 -4.97
CA ALA A 126 13.05 -4.01 -4.52
C ALA A 126 13.91 -4.17 -3.26
N VAL A 127 13.44 -4.91 -2.26
CA VAL A 127 14.18 -5.23 -1.03
C VAL A 127 15.45 -6.01 -1.33
N ALA A 128 15.37 -7.05 -2.16
CA ALA A 128 16.56 -7.81 -2.57
C ALA A 128 17.62 -6.93 -3.24
N ALA A 129 17.19 -6.01 -4.11
CA ALA A 129 18.08 -5.06 -4.76
C ALA A 129 18.71 -4.05 -3.80
N GLU A 130 17.97 -3.57 -2.79
CA GLU A 130 18.52 -2.69 -1.75
C GLU A 130 19.56 -3.41 -0.90
N ARG A 131 19.31 -4.67 -0.51
CA ARG A 131 20.27 -5.50 0.21
C ARG A 131 21.55 -5.78 -0.59
N ASP A 132 21.42 -6.08 -1.88
CA ASP A 132 22.59 -6.28 -2.75
C ASP A 132 23.41 -5.00 -2.89
N LYS A 133 22.74 -3.84 -2.98
CA LYS A 133 23.42 -2.54 -2.98
C LYS A 133 24.17 -2.30 -1.69
N GLU A 134 23.55 -2.57 -0.54
CA GLU A 134 24.18 -2.40 0.77
C GLU A 134 25.39 -3.31 0.95
N ARG A 135 25.29 -4.58 0.54
CA ARG A 135 26.41 -5.53 0.53
C ARG A 135 27.56 -5.03 -0.34
N ASP A 136 27.28 -4.61 -1.57
CA ASP A 136 28.30 -4.06 -2.48
C ASP A 136 28.99 -2.82 -1.88
N ILE A 137 28.24 -1.93 -1.22
CA ILE A 137 28.80 -0.75 -0.55
C ILE A 137 29.73 -1.16 0.61
N GLN A 138 29.31 -2.12 1.43
CA GLN A 138 30.10 -2.63 2.56
C GLN A 138 31.38 -3.34 2.10
N GLU A 139 31.30 -4.13 1.02
CA GLU A 139 32.44 -4.89 0.48
C GLU A 139 33.41 -4.00 -0.32
N CYS A 140 32.92 -2.98 -1.02
CA CYS A 140 33.74 -2.14 -1.91
C CYS A 140 34.22 -0.82 -1.27
N GLY A 141 33.73 -0.45 -0.09
CA GLY A 141 34.26 0.65 0.73
C GLY A 141 34.13 2.05 0.11
N PHE A 142 33.00 2.35 -0.56
CA PHE A 142 32.71 3.71 -1.04
C PHE A 142 32.10 4.60 0.03
#